data_AF-A0A2I0QSN4-F1
#
_entry.id   AF-A0A2I0QSN4-F1
#
_cell.length_a   1.000
_cell.length_b   1.000
_cell.length_c   1.000
_cell.angle_alpha   90.00
_cell.angle_beta   90.00
_cell.angle_gamma   90.00
#
_symmetry.space_group_name_H-M   'P 1'
#
loop_
_entity.id
_entity.type
_entity.pdbx_description
1 polymer ?
#
loop_
_entity_poly.entity_id
_entity_poly.type
_entity_poly.pdbx_seq_one_letter_code
_entity_poly.pdbx_strand_id
1 'polypeptide(L)'
;MSNEYVMEGLANLFKGKEAVGGKLYLSEEELNHHPHKLNVQKGDTTIRLEEVSEIESKKSFKVLNNVMIVKTVSGEEHKFVVNKRNKWVDKINSLRERSETTTGV
;
A
#
# COMPACT_ATOMS: atom_id res chain seq x y z
N MET A 1 6.06 -12.27 -16.29
CA MET A 1 4.96 -13.09 -15.72
C MET A 1 3.91 -12.13 -15.22
N SER A 2 2.62 -12.45 -15.34
CA SER A 2 1.55 -11.60 -14.80
C SER A 2 1.53 -11.75 -13.28
N ASN A 3 1.93 -10.71 -12.54
CA ASN A 3 1.81 -10.68 -11.08
C ASN A 3 0.32 -10.75 -10.72
N GLU A 4 -0.12 -11.90 -10.20
CA GLU A 4 -1.49 -12.11 -9.75
C GLU A 4 -1.72 -11.33 -8.46
N TYR A 5 -2.85 -10.62 -8.38
CA TYR A 5 -3.20 -9.87 -7.17
C TYR A 5 -3.82 -10.81 -6.13
N VAL A 6 -3.22 -10.85 -4.94
CA VAL A 6 -3.68 -11.63 -3.79
C VAL A 6 -4.69 -10.88 -2.92
N MET A 7 -4.80 -9.56 -3.11
CA MET A 7 -5.78 -8.71 -2.41
C MET A 7 -6.04 -7.43 -3.22
N GLU A 8 -7.29 -6.98 -3.27
CA GLU A 8 -7.66 -5.67 -3.82
C GLU A 8 -8.69 -4.94 -2.94
N GLY A 9 -8.76 -3.61 -3.08
CA GLY A 9 -9.77 -2.81 -2.40
C GLY A 9 -9.72 -1.34 -2.75
N LEU A 10 -10.78 -0.61 -2.36
CA LEU A 10 -10.81 0.85 -2.50
C LEU A 10 -9.79 1.49 -1.56
N ALA A 11 -9.08 2.49 -2.08
CA ALA A 11 -8.09 3.25 -1.35
C ALA A 11 -8.04 4.70 -1.81
N ASN A 12 -7.63 5.58 -0.91
CA ASN A 12 -7.18 6.92 -1.28
C ASN A 12 -5.69 7.05 -0.93
N LEU A 13 -4.87 7.48 -1.90
CA LEU A 13 -3.47 7.83 -1.69
C LEU A 13 -3.34 9.35 -1.52
N PHE A 14 -2.73 9.80 -0.43
CA PHE A 14 -2.41 11.22 -0.27
C PHE A 14 -1.19 11.59 -1.12
N LYS A 15 -1.34 12.59 -1.99
CA LYS A 15 -0.27 13.24 -2.74
C LYS A 15 -0.19 14.70 -2.31
N GLY A 16 0.75 15.01 -1.41
CA GLY A 16 0.82 16.31 -0.75
C GLY A 16 -0.42 16.60 0.10
N LYS A 17 -1.21 17.60 -0.29
CA LYS A 17 -2.45 17.99 0.41
C LYS A 17 -3.71 17.35 -0.17
N GLU A 18 -3.61 16.66 -1.30
CA GLU A 18 -4.74 16.08 -2.02
C GLU A 18 -4.85 14.58 -1.75
N ALA A 19 -6.07 14.07 -1.64
CA ALA A 19 -6.34 12.63 -1.59
C ALA A 19 -6.81 12.15 -2.97
N VAL A 20 -6.04 11.26 -3.58
CA VAL A 20 -6.34 10.68 -4.89
C VAL A 20 -7.02 9.33 -4.69
N GLY A 21 -8.30 9.26 -5.04
CA GLY A 21 -9.09 8.02 -4.91
C GLY A 21 -8.82 7.02 -6.03
N GLY A 22 -8.81 5.74 -5.69
CA GLY A 22 -8.53 4.66 -6.62
C GLY A 22 -8.74 3.27 -6.02
N LYS A 23 -8.13 2.29 -6.67
CA LYS A 23 -8.01 0.92 -6.15
C LYS A 23 -6.57 0.62 -5.79
N LEU A 24 -6.39 -0.05 -4.65
CA LEU A 24 -5.14 -0.62 -4.22
C LEU A 24 -5.17 -2.12 -4.49
N TYR A 25 -4.06 -2.63 -4.98
CA TYR A 25 -3.84 -4.04 -5.30
C TYR A 25 -2.55 -4.48 -4.65
N LEU A 26 -2.54 -5.70 -4.12
CA LEU A 26 -1.37 -6.35 -3.54
C LEU A 26 -1.10 -7.60 -4.34
N SER A 27 0.10 -7.74 -4.88
CA SER A 27 0.63 -9.01 -5.39
C SER A 27 1.59 -9.63 -4.36
N GLU A 28 2.31 -10.68 -4.75
CA GLU A 28 3.37 -11.24 -3.91
C GLU A 28 4.57 -10.32 -3.72
N GLU A 29 4.78 -9.40 -4.68
CA GLU A 29 5.99 -8.58 -4.77
C GLU A 29 5.71 -7.08 -4.62
N GLU A 30 4.48 -6.62 -4.86
CA GLU A 30 4.19 -5.20 -5.04
C GLU A 30 2.85 -4.77 -4.44
N LEU A 31 2.82 -3.50 -4.01
CA LEU A 31 1.62 -2.75 -3.72
C LEU A 31 1.37 -1.72 -4.83
N ASN A 32 0.25 -1.84 -5.54
CA ASN A 32 -0.08 -1.06 -6.73
C ASN A 32 -1.36 -0.25 -6.50
N HIS A 33 -1.25 1.09 -6.55
CA HIS A 33 -2.39 2.00 -6.48
C HIS A 33 -2.70 2.55 -7.88
N HIS A 34 -3.89 2.21 -8.38
CA HIS A 34 -4.42 2.71 -9.64
C HIS A 34 -5.48 3.78 -9.37
N PRO A 35 -5.19 5.07 -9.63
CA PRO A 35 -6.17 6.14 -9.44
C PRO A 35 -7.34 6.00 -10.41
N HIS A 36 -8.52 6.47 -10.03
CA HIS A 36 -9.65 6.55 -10.95
C HIS A 36 -9.33 7.50 -12.13
N LYS A 37 -9.81 7.15 -13.33
CA LYS A 37 -9.51 7.84 -14.62
C LYS A 37 -9.80 9.36 -14.62
N LEU A 38 -10.63 9.83 -13.70
CA LEU A 38 -11.08 11.22 -13.60
C LEU A 38 -10.17 12.11 -12.74
N ASN A 39 -9.15 11.56 -12.08
CA ASN A 39 -8.23 12.34 -11.25
C ASN A 39 -7.28 13.20 -12.11
N VAL A 40 -7.05 14.44 -11.65
CA VAL A 40 -6.17 15.42 -12.31
C VAL A 40 -4.69 15.01 -12.22
N GLN A 41 -4.28 14.45 -11.06
CA GLN A 41 -2.97 13.83 -10.89
C GLN A 41 -3.01 12.37 -11.37
N LYS A 42 -2.55 12.16 -12.59
CA LYS A 42 -2.53 10.85 -13.27
C LYS A 42 -1.18 10.18 -13.02
N GLY A 43 -1.23 8.94 -12.55
CA GLY A 43 -0.03 8.13 -12.35
C GLY A 43 -0.30 7.04 -11.32
N ASP A 44 -0.14 5.81 -11.76
CA ASP A 44 -0.09 4.65 -10.88
C ASP A 44 1.04 4.83 -9.86
N THR A 45 0.89 4.22 -8.71
CA THR A 45 1.94 4.20 -7.68
C THR A 45 2.21 2.74 -7.34
N THR A 46 3.40 2.29 -7.70
CA THR A 46 3.90 0.95 -7.43
C THR A 46 4.97 1.04 -6.36
N ILE A 47 4.83 0.22 -5.31
CA ILE A 47 5.79 0.10 -4.23
C ILE A 47 6.18 -1.36 -4.14
N ARG A 48 7.44 -1.71 -4.37
CA ARG A 48 7.91 -3.08 -4.20
C ARG A 48 8.00 -3.41 -2.71
N LEU A 49 7.56 -4.60 -2.32
CA LEU A 49 7.54 -5.01 -0.91
C LEU A 49 8.95 -5.14 -0.33
N GLU A 50 9.95 -5.44 -1.16
CA GLU A 50 11.37 -5.43 -0.80
C GLU A 50 11.88 -4.02 -0.44
N GLU A 51 11.26 -2.97 -1.00
CA GLU A 51 11.62 -1.58 -0.74
C GLU A 51 10.90 -1.03 0.50
N VAL A 52 9.93 -1.75 1.06
CA VAL A 52 9.22 -1.32 2.27
C VAL A 52 10.13 -1.51 3.47
N SER A 53 10.38 -0.42 4.19
CA SER A 53 11.13 -0.43 5.45
C SER A 53 10.20 -0.61 6.66
N GLU A 54 9.07 0.12 6.67
CA GLU A 54 8.14 0.16 7.81
C GLU A 54 6.69 0.34 7.33
N ILE A 55 5.74 -0.23 8.07
CA ILE A 55 4.30 0.03 7.89
C ILE A 55 3.72 0.55 9.20
N GLU A 56 3.29 1.81 9.21
CA GLU A 56 2.63 2.41 10.37
C GLU A 56 1.10 2.41 10.23
N SER A 57 0.43 2.28 11.37
CA SER A 57 -1.02 2.36 11.49
C SER A 57 -1.42 3.54 12.38
N LYS A 58 -2.08 4.56 11.80
CA LYS A 58 -2.58 5.73 12.55
C LYS A 58 -4.10 5.77 12.60
N LYS A 59 -4.66 6.35 13.67
CA LYS A 59 -6.09 6.71 13.76
C LYS A 59 -6.28 8.09 13.11
N SER A 60 -7.27 8.26 12.24
CA SER A 60 -7.70 9.61 11.85
C SER A 60 -8.62 10.17 12.93
N PHE A 61 -8.42 11.42 13.34
CA PHE A 61 -9.32 12.05 14.31
C PHE A 61 -10.73 12.20 13.68
N LYS A 62 -11.73 11.68 14.39
CA LYS A 62 -13.18 11.81 14.18
C LYS A 62 -13.92 10.96 13.13
N VAL A 63 -13.33 10.26 12.15
CA VAL A 63 -14.20 9.48 11.22
C VAL A 63 -13.77 8.04 10.88
N LEU A 64 -12.53 7.67 10.55
CA LEU A 64 -12.25 6.28 10.13
C LEU A 64 -10.84 5.80 10.55
N ASN A 65 -10.76 4.65 11.23
CA ASN A 65 -9.53 3.97 11.70
C ASN A 65 -8.70 3.33 10.56
N ASN A 66 -8.45 4.07 9.48
CA ASN A 66 -8.14 3.48 8.18
C ASN A 66 -6.83 3.98 7.55
N VAL A 67 -6.00 4.75 8.28
CA VAL A 67 -4.74 5.26 7.74
C VAL A 67 -3.63 4.21 7.87
N MET A 68 -3.07 3.82 6.72
CA MET A 68 -1.87 3.00 6.57
C MET A 68 -0.77 3.87 5.97
N ILE A 69 0.41 3.93 6.58
CA ILE A 69 1.57 4.63 6.03
C ILE A 69 2.60 3.58 5.68
N VAL A 70 2.97 3.51 4.41
CA VAL A 70 4.04 2.65 3.91
C VAL A 70 5.28 3.52 3.74
N LYS A 71 6.35 3.20 4.45
CA LYS A 71 7.64 3.88 4.31
C LYS A 71 8.59 3.01 3.50
N THR A 72 9.34 3.62 2.60
CA THR A 72 10.36 2.92 1.81
C THR A 72 11.75 3.06 2.42
N VAL A 73 12.69 2.21 2.01
CA VAL A 73 14.12 2.31 2.35
C VAL A 73 14.76 3.60 1.80
N SER A 74 14.19 4.17 0.73
CA SER A 74 14.61 5.47 0.18
C SER A 74 14.11 6.68 0.98
N GLY A 75 13.28 6.45 2.00
CA GLY A 75 12.72 7.50 2.86
C GLY A 75 11.41 8.13 2.35
N GLU A 76 10.78 7.55 1.31
CA GLU A 76 9.47 8.00 0.87
C GLU A 76 8.37 7.51 1.81
N GLU A 77 7.34 8.34 2.01
CA GLU A 77 6.15 7.97 2.78
C GLU A 77 4.90 8.00 1.89
N HIS A 78 4.24 6.85 1.77
CA HIS A 78 3.01 6.68 1.03
C HIS A 78 1.85 6.48 2.01
N LYS A 79 1.02 7.52 2.17
CA LYS A 79 -0.13 7.49 3.09
C LYS A 79 -1.39 7.07 2.36
N PHE A 80 -1.93 5.91 2.74
CA PHE A 80 -3.17 5.37 2.24
C PHE A 80 -4.29 5.46 3.28
N VAL A 81 -5.52 5.69 2.80
CA VAL A 81 -6.75 5.43 3.55
C VAL A 81 -7.41 4.22 2.92
N VAL A 82 -7.52 3.12 3.68
CA VAL A 82 -8.02 1.83 3.20
C VAL A 82 -9.08 1.26 4.13
N ASN A 83 -10.05 0.55 3.59
CA ASN A 83 -10.95 -0.26 4.41
C ASN A 83 -10.22 -1.50 4.94
N LYS A 84 -10.59 -1.97 6.14
CA LYS A 84 -10.00 -3.15 6.78
C LYS A 84 -8.47 -3.07 6.88
N ARG A 85 -7.93 -1.89 7.24
CA ARG A 85 -6.48 -1.59 7.33
C ARG A 85 -5.64 -2.72 7.94
N ASN A 86 -6.07 -3.29 9.06
CA ASN A 86 -5.29 -4.37 9.70
C ASN A 86 -5.08 -5.56 8.77
N LYS A 87 -6.08 -5.94 7.96
CA LYS A 87 -5.93 -7.02 6.97
C LYS A 87 -4.87 -6.71 5.92
N TRP A 88 -4.76 -5.44 5.50
CA TRP A 88 -3.70 -5.01 4.59
C TRP A 88 -2.33 -5.16 5.25
N VAL A 89 -2.17 -4.60 6.45
CA VAL A 89 -0.91 -4.66 7.21
C VAL A 89 -0.48 -6.11 7.45
N ASP A 90 -1.39 -6.95 7.94
CA ASP A 90 -1.13 -8.36 8.23
C ASP A 90 -0.69 -9.12 6.96
N LYS A 91 -1.40 -8.88 5.84
CA LYS A 91 -1.09 -9.56 4.57
C LYS A 91 0.24 -9.11 4.00
N ILE A 92 0.55 -7.81 4.02
CA ILE A 92 1.82 -7.27 3.54
C ILE A 92 2.99 -7.82 4.35
N ASN A 93 2.90 -7.81 5.69
CA ASN A 93 3.96 -8.34 6.55
C ASN A 93 4.17 -9.84 6.32
N SER A 94 3.09 -10.62 6.20
CA SER A 94 3.18 -12.05 5.88
C SER A 94 3.86 -12.33 4.54
N LEU A 95 3.66 -11.49 3.51
CA LEU A 95 4.36 -11.62 2.22
C LEU A 95 5.86 -11.32 2.36
N ARG A 96 6.20 -10.25 3.10
CA ARG A 96 7.60 -9.84 3.36
C ARG A 96 8.38 -10.92 4.11
N GLU A 97 7.83 -11.49 5.18
CA GLU A 97 8.46 -12.56 5.97
C GLU A 97 8.74 -13.84 5.14
N ARG A 98 7.87 -14.18 4.17
CA ARG A 98 8.09 -15.34 3.29
C ARG A 98 9.24 -15.12 2.31
N SER A 99 9.41 -13.89 1.82
CA SER A 99 10.51 -13.55 0.91
C SER A 99 11.88 -13.65 1.60
N GLU A 100 11.95 -13.30 2.89
CA GLU A 100 13.17 -13.41 3.69
C GLU A 100 13.56 -14.87 3.97
N THR A 101 12.58 -15.76 4.16
CA THR A 101 12.83 -17.19 4.45
C THR A 101 13.36 -17.95 3.23
N THR A 102 13.10 -17.48 2.01
CA THR A 102 13.49 -18.18 0.78
C THR A 102 14.95 -17.91 0.36
N THR A 103 15.59 -16.87 0.92
CA THR A 103 16.96 -16.47 0.56
C THR A 103 18.04 -17.12 1.44
N GLY A 104 17.64 -17.91 2.44
CA GLY A 104 18.56 -18.62 3.35
C GLY A 104 18.76 -20.09 2.99
N VAL A 105 19.45 -20.40 1.89
CA VAL A 105 20.03 -21.73 1.61
C VAL A 105 21.39 -21.57 0.93
#